data_AF-X1VU83-F1
#
_entry.id   AF-X1VU83-F1
#
_cell.length_a   1.000
_cell.length_b   1.000
_cell.length_c   1.000
_cell.angle_alpha   90.00
_cell.angle_beta   90.00
_cell.angle_gamma   90.00
#
_symmetry.space_group_name_H-M   'P 1'
#
loop_
_entity.id
_entity.type
_entity.pdbx_description
1 polymer ?
#
loop_
_entity_poly.entity_id
_entity_poly.type
_entity_poly.pdbx_seq_one_letter_code
_entity_poly.pdbx_strand_id
1 'polypeptide(L)'
;MVHNALHKYGILAEYAHTPAIGAQAVNTVERSATTRFGADECFQIDKIEIFPPIDLAPFPIENIDVQLIVDGVSLDCIHLDSRMASPYAIGVPSGKPSCFLFGDRKSVNPHENFCIKGKTSLQIRTMGMLGGVAATSSYYIRVSGDWF
;
A
#
# COMPACT_ATOMS: atom_id res chain seq x y z
N MET A 1 12.96 28.67 -21.03
CA MET A 1 12.62 27.27 -21.32
C MET A 1 12.42 26.58 -19.98
N VAL A 2 11.16 26.32 -19.60
CA VAL A 2 10.87 25.54 -18.39
C VAL A 2 11.03 24.08 -18.81
N HIS A 3 12.01 23.38 -18.25
CA HIS A 3 12.06 21.93 -18.35
C HIS A 3 10.83 21.39 -17.64
N ASN A 4 9.82 20.97 -18.41
CA ASN A 4 8.81 20.05 -17.92
C ASN A 4 9.55 18.75 -17.56
N ALA A 5 9.97 18.63 -16.29
CA ALA A 5 10.22 17.32 -15.72
C ALA A 5 8.93 16.52 -15.96
N LEU A 6 8.98 15.53 -16.85
CA LEU A 6 7.82 14.71 -17.17
C LEU A 6 7.40 14.02 -15.88
N HIS A 7 6.28 14.45 -15.29
CA HIS A 7 5.58 13.77 -14.20
C HIS A 7 5.32 12.33 -14.68
N LYS A 8 6.16 11.35 -14.28
CA LYS A 8 5.89 9.95 -14.63
C LYS A 8 5.06 9.37 -13.49
N TYR A 9 3.78 9.23 -13.76
CA TYR A 9 2.90 8.47 -12.90
C TYR A 9 3.24 7.00 -13.01
N GLY A 10 3.46 6.34 -11.88
CA GLY A 10 3.90 4.95 -11.87
C GLY A 10 3.79 4.30 -10.51
N ILE A 11 4.43 3.14 -10.42
CA ILE A 11 4.55 2.37 -9.19
C ILE A 11 5.80 2.86 -8.45
N LEU A 12 5.59 3.36 -7.22
CA LEU A 12 6.66 3.89 -6.37
C LEU A 12 7.26 2.79 -5.47
N ALA A 13 6.42 1.87 -4.98
CA ALA A 13 6.85 0.75 -4.17
C ALA A 13 5.87 -0.43 -4.27
N GLU A 14 6.39 -1.63 -4.09
CA GLU A 14 5.65 -2.88 -4.14
C GLU A 14 6.09 -3.80 -3.01
N TYR A 15 5.16 -4.61 -2.52
CA TYR A 15 5.43 -5.65 -1.56
C TYR A 15 4.55 -6.85 -1.84
N ALA A 16 5.16 -8.03 -1.92
CA ALA A 16 4.46 -9.29 -2.02
C ALA A 16 4.76 -10.11 -0.78
N HIS A 17 3.72 -10.48 -0.04
CA HIS A 17 3.82 -11.55 0.94
C HIS A 17 3.51 -12.86 0.23
N THR A 18 4.48 -13.78 0.31
CA THR A 18 4.30 -15.16 -0.15
C THR A 18 4.48 -16.05 1.08
N PRO A 19 3.49 -16.87 1.44
CA PRO A 19 3.59 -17.72 2.61
C PRO A 19 4.66 -18.79 2.36
N ALA A 20 5.82 -18.64 2.99
CA ALA A 20 6.88 -19.64 2.97
C ALA A 20 6.57 -20.70 4.03
N ILE A 21 5.68 -21.65 3.72
CA ILE A 21 5.30 -22.73 4.65
C ILE A 21 4.94 -22.16 6.05
N GLY A 22 4.10 -21.12 6.08
CA GLY A 22 3.70 -20.46 7.32
C GLY A 22 3.15 -19.07 7.10
N ALA A 23 2.11 -18.75 7.88
CA ALA A 23 1.50 -17.43 7.93
C ALA A 23 2.46 -16.38 8.47
N GLN A 24 2.28 -15.11 8.09
CA GLN A 24 2.83 -13.99 8.86
C GLN A 24 2.33 -14.13 10.29
N ALA A 25 3.23 -14.29 11.27
CA ALA A 25 2.80 -14.44 12.65
C ALA A 25 2.21 -13.14 13.22
N VAL A 26 1.29 -13.26 14.17
CA VAL A 26 0.70 -12.11 14.88
C VAL A 26 1.80 -11.24 15.48
N ASN A 27 1.66 -9.91 15.38
CA ASN A 27 2.65 -8.89 15.78
C ASN A 27 4.01 -9.00 15.08
N THR A 28 4.14 -9.87 14.07
CA THR A 28 5.38 -9.97 13.30
C THR A 28 5.37 -8.89 12.23
N VAL A 29 6.47 -8.15 12.18
CA VAL A 29 6.68 -7.06 11.23
C VAL A 29 7.46 -7.59 10.04
N GLU A 30 6.89 -7.40 8.85
CA GLU A 30 7.59 -7.61 7.58
C GLU A 30 7.78 -6.26 6.87
N ARG A 31 8.77 -6.18 6.00
CA ARG A 31 9.13 -4.94 5.30
C ARG A 31 9.51 -5.22 3.87
N SER A 32 9.09 -4.33 2.96
CA SER A 32 9.60 -4.30 1.60
C SER A 32 11.08 -3.87 1.57
N ALA A 33 11.74 -4.07 0.43
CA ALA A 33 12.94 -3.32 0.12
C ALA A 33 12.63 -1.80 0.17
N THR A 34 13.63 -0.99 0.54
CA THR A 34 13.50 0.46 0.49
C THR A 34 13.70 0.94 -0.94
N THR A 35 12.67 1.53 -1.55
CA THR A 35 12.84 2.29 -2.78
C THR A 35 13.58 3.58 -2.44
N ARG A 36 14.66 3.88 -3.16
CA ARG A 36 15.40 5.14 -3.04
C ARG A 36 15.17 5.97 -4.29
N PHE A 37 14.99 7.26 -4.09
CA PHE A 37 14.88 8.26 -5.15
C PHE A 37 16.16 9.10 -5.18
N GLY A 38 16.48 9.68 -6.34
CA GLY A 38 17.64 10.55 -6.52
C GLY A 38 17.65 11.74 -5.56
N ALA A 39 18.83 12.32 -5.31
CA ALA A 39 18.98 13.43 -4.35
C ALA A 39 18.18 14.70 -4.72
N ASP A 40 17.92 14.89 -6.01
CA ASP A 40 17.12 15.99 -6.56
C ASP A 40 15.70 15.56 -6.95
N GLU A 41 15.37 14.28 -6.76
CA GLU A 41 14.05 13.75 -7.09
C GLU A 41 13.10 13.88 -5.90
N CYS A 42 11.81 13.99 -6.17
CA CYS A 42 10.77 13.93 -5.16
C CYS A 42 9.59 13.10 -5.65
N PHE A 43 8.82 12.54 -4.70
CA PHE A 43 7.67 11.72 -5.03
C PHE A 43 6.43 12.17 -4.27
N GLN A 44 5.28 11.92 -4.89
CA GLN A 44 3.97 12.16 -4.34
C GLN A 44 3.14 10.88 -4.47
N ILE A 45 2.69 10.33 -3.35
CA ILE A 45 1.84 9.14 -3.30
C ILE A 45 0.39 9.55 -3.50
N ASP A 46 -0.27 8.92 -4.46
CA ASP A 46 -1.67 9.13 -4.84
C ASP A 46 -2.58 8.05 -4.24
N LYS A 47 -2.13 6.80 -4.27
CA LYS A 47 -2.94 5.68 -3.77
C LYS A 47 -2.11 4.51 -3.26
N ILE A 48 -2.72 3.72 -2.39
CA ILE A 48 -2.27 2.39 -2.01
C ILE A 48 -3.35 1.40 -2.43
N GLU A 49 -2.94 0.35 -3.10
CA GLU A 49 -3.80 -0.77 -3.49
C GLU A 49 -3.30 -2.02 -2.80
N ILE A 50 -4.20 -2.70 -2.10
CA ILE A 50 -3.94 -4.00 -1.51
C ILE A 50 -4.79 -5.03 -2.21
N PHE A 51 -4.08 -5.95 -2.83
CA PHE A 51 -4.62 -7.08 -3.54
C PHE A 51 -4.70 -8.24 -2.54
N PRO A 52 -5.91 -8.54 -2.04
CA PRO A 52 -6.09 -9.70 -1.18
C PRO A 52 -5.80 -10.99 -1.99
N PRO A 53 -5.62 -12.12 -1.31
CA PRO A 53 -5.59 -13.42 -1.96
C PRO A 53 -6.86 -13.64 -2.78
N ILE A 54 -6.72 -14.20 -3.98
CA ILE A 54 -7.86 -14.51 -4.88
C ILE A 54 -8.49 -15.87 -4.52
N ASP A 55 -7.93 -16.59 -3.55
CA ASP A 55 -8.32 -17.97 -3.29
C ASP A 55 -9.80 -18.07 -2.88
N LEU A 56 -10.54 -18.86 -3.67
CA LEU A 56 -11.97 -19.07 -3.53
C LEU A 56 -12.25 -19.91 -2.28
N ALA A 57 -13.11 -19.39 -1.40
CA ALA A 57 -13.53 -19.93 -0.09
C ALA A 57 -13.49 -21.47 0.12
N PRO A 58 -13.31 -21.95 1.38
CA PRO A 58 -13.28 -21.17 2.62
C PRO A 58 -11.84 -20.88 3.10
N PHE A 59 -11.43 -19.62 3.01
CA PHE A 59 -10.14 -19.16 3.53
C PHE A 59 -10.35 -18.21 4.73
N PRO A 60 -9.39 -18.17 5.67
CA PRO A 60 -9.47 -17.31 6.83
C PRO A 60 -9.53 -15.82 6.48
N ILE A 61 -10.17 -15.04 7.34
CA ILE A 61 -10.21 -13.57 7.24
C ILE A 61 -8.86 -13.01 7.69
N GLU A 62 -8.09 -12.48 6.75
CA GLU A 62 -6.77 -11.92 7.00
C GLU A 62 -6.85 -10.48 7.47
N ASN A 63 -6.14 -10.17 8.55
CA ASN A 63 -6.04 -8.82 9.08
C ASN A 63 -4.57 -8.40 9.17
N ILE A 64 -4.23 -7.31 8.48
CA ILE A 64 -2.89 -6.76 8.45
C ILE A 64 -2.94 -5.25 8.68
N ASP A 65 -1.94 -4.72 9.38
CA ASP A 65 -1.70 -3.28 9.37
C ASP A 65 -0.63 -2.97 8.34
N VAL A 66 -0.91 -1.97 7.50
CA VAL A 66 0.01 -1.48 6.47
C VAL A 66 0.45 -0.08 6.85
N GLN A 67 1.76 0.12 6.95
CA GLN A 67 2.35 1.39 7.28
C GLN A 67 3.34 1.80 6.20
N LEU A 68 3.28 3.07 5.80
CA LEU A 68 4.29 3.66 4.94
C LEU A 68 5.40 4.27 5.80
N ILE A 69 6.64 4.02 5.40
CA ILE A 69 7.82 4.68 5.94
C ILE A 69 8.38 5.58 4.83
N VAL A 70 8.26 6.89 5.02
CA VAL A 70 8.72 7.91 4.08
C VAL A 70 9.89 8.65 4.72
N ASP A 71 11.05 8.64 4.07
CA ASP A 71 12.26 9.32 4.58
C ASP A 71 12.64 8.92 6.01
N GLY A 72 12.38 7.64 6.37
CA GLY A 72 12.61 7.10 7.71
C GLY A 72 11.52 7.43 8.73
N VAL A 73 10.54 8.26 8.38
CA VAL A 73 9.39 8.60 9.22
C VAL A 73 8.24 7.65 8.93
N SER A 74 7.70 7.05 9.99
CA SER A 74 6.50 6.22 9.89
C SER A 74 5.26 7.11 9.82
N LEU A 75 4.45 6.92 8.79
CA LEU A 75 3.15 7.58 8.67
C LEU A 75 2.07 6.75 9.39
N ASP A 76 0.86 7.30 9.51
CA ASP A 76 -0.25 6.61 10.16
C ASP A 76 -0.51 5.23 9.52
N CYS A 77 -0.82 4.23 10.36
CA CYS A 77 -1.12 2.88 9.91
C CYS A 77 -2.49 2.83 9.23
N ILE A 78 -2.54 2.14 8.10
CA ILE A 78 -3.77 1.78 7.41
C ILE A 78 -4.12 0.37 7.82
N HIS A 79 -5.25 0.23 8.52
CA HIS A 79 -5.77 -1.06 8.89
C HIS A 79 -6.46 -1.72 7.70
N LEU A 80 -6.10 -2.98 7.44
CA LEU A 80 -6.70 -3.79 6.41
C LEU A 80 -7.35 -5.03 6.98
N ASP A 81 -8.65 -5.08 6.78
CA ASP A 81 -9.48 -6.25 7.00
C ASP A 81 -9.85 -6.84 5.63
N SER A 82 -9.48 -8.09 5.38
CA SER A 82 -9.77 -8.75 4.09
C SER A 82 -11.26 -8.83 3.79
N ARG A 83 -12.15 -8.66 4.78
CA ARG A 83 -13.60 -8.55 4.57
C ARG A 83 -14.02 -7.32 3.77
N MET A 84 -13.21 -6.28 3.80
CA MET A 84 -13.44 -5.05 3.02
C MET A 84 -13.07 -5.22 1.54
N ALA A 85 -12.52 -6.38 1.15
CA ALA A 85 -12.15 -6.72 -0.21
C ALA A 85 -13.02 -7.88 -0.76
N SER A 86 -12.99 -8.07 -2.07
CA SER A 86 -13.68 -9.21 -2.69
C SER A 86 -13.00 -10.54 -2.31
N PRO A 87 -13.74 -11.65 -2.05
CA PRO A 87 -15.18 -11.85 -2.28
C PRO A 87 -16.10 -11.41 -1.13
N TYR A 88 -15.57 -10.93 -0.02
CA TYR A 88 -16.35 -10.66 1.19
C TYR A 88 -17.13 -9.33 1.13
N ALA A 89 -16.60 -8.33 0.41
CA ALA A 89 -17.26 -7.05 0.24
C ALA A 89 -18.43 -7.13 -0.76
N ILE A 90 -19.66 -7.02 -0.24
CA ILE A 90 -20.89 -7.00 -1.04
C ILE A 90 -20.84 -5.86 -2.07
N GLY A 91 -21.06 -6.19 -3.34
CA GLY A 91 -21.05 -5.22 -4.45
C GLY A 91 -19.66 -4.95 -5.05
N VAL A 92 -18.60 -5.60 -4.56
CA VAL A 92 -17.24 -5.48 -5.12
C VAL A 92 -16.93 -6.69 -6.02
N PRO A 93 -16.70 -6.49 -7.33
CA PRO A 93 -16.33 -7.57 -8.24
C PRO A 93 -15.11 -8.36 -7.75
N SER A 94 -15.11 -9.68 -8.01
CA SER A 94 -13.97 -10.56 -7.69
C SER A 94 -12.66 -10.02 -8.26
N GLY A 95 -11.59 -10.10 -7.48
CA GLY A 95 -10.26 -9.65 -7.86
C GLY A 95 -10.04 -8.13 -7.86
N LYS A 96 -10.98 -7.32 -7.38
CA LYS A 96 -10.69 -5.89 -7.14
C LYS A 96 -9.88 -5.69 -5.86
N PRO A 97 -8.78 -4.92 -5.91
CA PRO A 97 -8.02 -4.57 -4.72
C PRO A 97 -8.84 -3.65 -3.79
N SER A 98 -8.56 -3.74 -2.50
CA SER A 98 -8.88 -2.64 -1.57
C SER A 98 -7.99 -1.46 -1.89
N CYS A 99 -8.58 -0.32 -2.22
CA CYS A 99 -7.83 0.87 -2.61
C CYS A 99 -8.08 2.00 -1.61
N PHE A 100 -6.99 2.57 -1.10
CA PHE A 100 -6.99 3.81 -0.32
C PHE A 100 -6.45 4.92 -1.21
N LEU A 101 -7.28 5.94 -1.42
CA LEU A 101 -6.95 7.11 -2.21
C LEU A 101 -6.53 8.26 -1.30
N PHE A 102 -5.45 8.94 -1.65
CA PHE A 102 -4.99 10.14 -0.97
C PHE A 102 -5.34 11.37 -1.81
N GLY A 103 -6.52 11.93 -1.53
CA GLY A 103 -6.98 13.14 -2.20
C GLY A 103 -7.06 13.01 -3.71
N ASP A 104 -7.10 14.15 -4.38
CA ASP A 104 -6.98 14.28 -5.82
C ASP A 104 -5.66 14.98 -6.16
N ARG A 105 -4.70 14.21 -6.68
CA ARG A 105 -3.38 14.70 -7.08
C ARG A 105 -3.41 15.84 -8.10
N LYS A 106 -4.50 15.99 -8.87
CA LYS A 106 -4.66 17.04 -9.88
C LYS A 106 -5.56 18.18 -9.43
N SER A 107 -6.15 18.09 -8.24
CA SER A 107 -7.02 19.16 -7.76
C SER A 107 -6.19 20.40 -7.41
N VAL A 108 -6.70 21.55 -7.82
CA VAL A 108 -6.19 22.87 -7.41
C VAL A 108 -6.81 23.32 -6.08
N ASN A 109 -7.83 22.60 -5.59
CA ASN A 109 -8.42 22.86 -4.29
C ASN A 109 -7.49 22.31 -3.18
N PRO A 110 -6.98 23.16 -2.27
CA PRO A 110 -6.05 22.73 -1.23
C PRO A 110 -6.64 21.71 -0.26
N HIS A 111 -7.98 21.63 -0.13
CA HIS A 111 -8.65 20.64 0.71
C HIS A 111 -8.77 19.26 0.05
N GLU A 112 -8.63 19.19 -1.27
CA GLU A 112 -8.71 17.95 -2.04
C GLU A 112 -7.31 17.46 -2.44
N ASN A 113 -6.31 18.33 -2.50
CA ASN A 113 -4.93 18.00 -2.84
C ASN A 113 -4.10 17.60 -1.59
N PHE A 114 -4.52 16.54 -0.90
CA PHE A 114 -3.88 16.05 0.34
C PHE A 114 -3.01 14.80 0.14
N CYS A 115 -2.27 14.74 -0.97
CA CYS A 115 -1.37 13.62 -1.24
C CYS A 115 -0.14 13.60 -0.29
N ILE A 116 0.36 12.40 0.01
CA ILE A 116 1.56 12.20 0.83
C ILE A 116 2.81 12.46 -0.01
N LYS A 117 3.80 13.18 0.52
CA LYS A 117 5.03 13.56 -0.21
C LYS A 117 6.28 13.08 0.52
N GLY A 118 7.31 12.75 -0.25
CA GLY A 118 8.63 12.36 0.26
C GLY A 118 9.74 12.67 -0.75
N LYS A 119 11.00 12.55 -0.32
CA LYS A 119 12.14 12.95 -1.14
C LYS A 119 13.14 11.83 -1.40
N THR A 120 13.51 11.07 -0.39
CA THR A 120 14.71 10.21 -0.46
C THR A 120 14.38 8.72 -0.48
N SER A 121 13.33 8.31 0.23
CA SER A 121 13.02 6.89 0.36
C SER A 121 11.57 6.61 0.71
N LEU A 122 11.13 5.43 0.26
CA LEU A 122 9.83 4.85 0.56
C LEU A 122 10.01 3.37 0.91
N GLN A 123 9.34 2.91 1.96
CA GLN A 123 9.26 1.51 2.34
C GLN A 123 7.84 1.18 2.81
N ILE A 124 7.38 -0.02 2.47
CA ILE A 124 6.13 -0.59 2.98
C ILE A 124 6.49 -1.47 4.17
N ARG A 125 5.79 -1.27 5.28
CA ARG A 125 5.85 -2.12 6.47
C ARG A 125 4.50 -2.78 6.66
N THR A 126 4.47 -4.08 6.91
CA THR A 126 3.26 -4.81 7.27
C THR A 126 3.39 -5.43 8.65
N MET A 127 2.27 -5.59 9.34
CA MET A 127 2.23 -6.23 10.65
C MET A 127 0.98 -7.09 10.79
N GLY A 128 1.15 -8.34 11.22
CA GLY A 128 0.03 -9.22 11.53
C GLY A 128 -0.73 -8.73 12.75
N MET A 129 -2.06 -8.65 12.66
CA MET A 129 -2.92 -8.12 13.73
C MET A 129 -3.11 -9.08 14.91
N LEU A 130 -3.20 -8.53 16.13
CA LEU A 130 -3.58 -9.27 17.34
C LEU A 130 -5.09 -9.58 17.34
N GLY A 131 -5.46 -10.85 17.56
CA GLY A 131 -6.86 -11.29 17.65
C GLY A 131 -7.59 -11.48 16.32
N GLY A 132 -6.91 -11.27 15.18
CA GLY A 132 -7.36 -11.67 13.84
C GLY A 132 -6.55 -12.84 13.29
N VAL A 133 -6.95 -13.42 12.14
CA VAL A 133 -6.04 -14.31 11.42
C VAL A 133 -4.97 -13.44 10.77
N ALA A 134 -3.72 -13.73 11.09
CA ALA A 134 -2.58 -13.07 10.50
C ALA A 134 -2.27 -13.73 9.16
N ALA A 135 -1.90 -12.92 8.16
CA ALA A 135 -1.85 -13.32 6.74
C ALA A 135 -1.30 -14.74 6.51
N THR A 136 -2.21 -15.70 6.31
CA THR A 136 -1.88 -17.08 5.93
C THR A 136 -1.79 -17.27 4.42
N SER A 137 -2.43 -16.37 3.68
CA SER A 137 -2.50 -16.39 2.21
C SER A 137 -1.63 -15.30 1.58
N SER A 138 -1.24 -15.53 0.32
CA SER A 138 -0.46 -14.55 -0.45
C SER A 138 -1.24 -13.26 -0.68
N TYR A 139 -0.61 -12.12 -0.45
CA TYR A 139 -1.18 -10.81 -0.76
C TYR A 139 -0.11 -9.90 -1.35
N TYR A 140 -0.57 -8.86 -2.05
CA TYR A 140 0.32 -7.93 -2.72
C TYR A 140 -0.15 -6.49 -2.49
N ILE A 141 0.81 -5.60 -2.23
CA ILE A 141 0.59 -4.18 -1.97
C ILE A 141 1.32 -3.38 -3.02
N ARG A 142 0.64 -2.39 -3.59
CA ARG A 142 1.17 -1.45 -4.56
C ARG A 142 0.93 -0.03 -4.13
N VAL A 143 1.99 0.77 -4.11
CA VAL A 143 1.92 2.22 -3.87
C VAL A 143 2.14 2.92 -5.20
N SER A 144 1.15 3.70 -5.64
CA SER A 144 1.21 4.45 -6.90
C SER A 144 1.23 5.94 -6.65
N GLY A 145 1.88 6.66 -7.55
CA GLY A 145 2.03 8.09 -7.43
C GLY A 145 2.87 8.68 -8.54
N ASP A 146 3.23 9.94 -8.37
CA ASP A 146 4.13 10.65 -9.26
C ASP A 146 5.54 10.69 -8.68
N TRP A 147 6.54 10.65 -9.55
CA TRP A 147 7.90 11.10 -9.23
C TRP A 147 8.27 12.29 -10.12
N PHE A 148 9.22 13.11 -9.66
CA PHE A 148 9.70 14.32 -10.32
C PHE A 148 11.21 14.43 -10.23
#